data_AF-A0A0N8KDA1-F1
#
_entry.id   AF-A0A0N8KDA1-F1
#
_cell.length_a   1.000
_cell.length_b   1.000
_cell.length_c   1.000
_cell.angle_alpha   90.00
_cell.angle_beta   90.00
_cell.angle_gamma   90.00
#
_symmetry.space_group_name_H-M   'P 1'
#
loop_
_entity.id
_entity.type
_entity.pdbx_description
1 polymer ?
#
loop_
_entity_poly.entity_id
_entity_poly.type
_entity_poly.pdbx_seq_one_letter_code
_entity_poly.pdbx_strand_id
1 'polypeptide(L)'
;MMRAAEPAAEGLAMPLFAFARTTCLIALALAAAALPGRAAAQVIDRCGRMASPASIAEPWAQYSRRFANGAIRIALLDTGGEPVCCAVHLLILSPMPEGPGRQCHVASDAPGTGFLDIDFDGIESSYDPARGLGLDVPVSRWDPGAETGGVGVGDRMTIRINQATGAVTVE
;
A
#
# COMPACT_ATOMS: atom_id res chain seq x y z
N MET A 1 -57.50 34.82 49.02
CA MET A 1 -58.93 34.60 49.27
C MET A 1 -59.69 35.07 48.05
N MET A 2 -60.59 34.24 47.52
CA MET A 2 -61.63 34.57 46.53
C MET A 2 -61.12 35.01 45.14
N ARG A 3 -61.70 34.63 44.01
CA ARG A 3 -62.84 33.78 43.63
C ARG A 3 -62.71 33.69 42.10
N ALA A 4 -62.69 32.49 41.53
CA ALA A 4 -63.66 32.00 40.54
C ALA A 4 -64.28 33.05 39.60
N ALA A 5 -64.20 32.82 38.29
CA ALA A 5 -65.34 32.80 37.36
C ALA A 5 -64.88 32.59 35.90
N GLU A 6 -65.24 31.43 35.32
CA GLU A 6 -65.62 31.25 33.91
C GLU A 6 -66.94 32.02 33.64
N PRO A 7 -67.40 32.32 32.38
CA PRO A 7 -67.34 31.44 31.19
C PRO A 7 -67.28 32.07 29.78
N ALA A 8 -67.13 31.16 28.81
CA ALA A 8 -67.63 31.06 27.42
C ALA A 8 -68.19 32.29 26.66
N ALA A 9 -67.72 32.44 25.41
CA ALA A 9 -68.56 32.82 24.28
C ALA A 9 -68.03 32.24 22.96
N GLU A 10 -68.94 31.59 22.24
CA GLU A 10 -68.80 30.90 20.96
C GLU A 10 -68.37 31.80 19.80
N GLY A 11 -67.60 31.23 18.87
CA GLY A 11 -67.25 31.82 17.58
C GLY A 11 -66.92 30.74 16.57
N LEU A 12 -67.95 30.13 16.00
CA LEU A 12 -67.90 29.21 14.88
C LEU A 12 -67.35 29.90 13.61
N ALA A 13 -66.25 29.39 13.07
CA ALA A 13 -65.94 29.42 11.63
C ALA A 13 -64.81 28.42 11.31
N MET A 14 -65.20 27.19 10.99
CA MET A 14 -64.48 26.30 10.07
C MET A 14 -65.07 26.50 8.67
N PRO A 15 -64.52 25.96 7.57
CA PRO A 15 -63.16 25.45 7.35
C PRO A 15 -62.56 25.98 6.02
N LEU A 16 -61.26 25.85 5.81
CA LEU A 16 -60.78 25.60 4.45
C LEU A 16 -59.78 24.45 4.47
N PHE A 17 -60.19 23.39 3.79
CA PHE A 17 -59.43 22.20 3.51
C PHE A 17 -58.12 22.56 2.81
N ALA A 18 -57.00 22.23 3.44
CA ALA A 18 -55.77 21.93 2.72
C ALA A 18 -55.32 20.55 3.20
N PHE A 19 -55.49 19.57 2.32
CA PHE A 19 -55.01 18.20 2.46
C PHE A 19 -53.53 18.20 2.85
N ALA A 20 -53.25 17.97 4.13
CA ALA A 20 -51.91 17.68 4.61
C ALA A 20 -51.52 16.31 4.04
N ARG A 21 -50.60 16.37 3.07
CA ARG A 21 -49.91 15.28 2.38
C ARG A 21 -49.71 14.05 3.27
N THR A 22 -50.45 12.99 2.95
CA THR A 22 -50.24 11.65 3.49
C THR A 22 -48.85 11.15 3.11
N THR A 23 -48.01 10.99 4.12
CA THR A 23 -46.75 10.27 4.14
C THR A 23 -46.89 8.88 3.52
N CYS A 24 -46.04 8.52 2.55
CA CYS A 24 -45.75 7.12 2.25
C CYS A 24 -44.32 6.98 1.70
N LEU A 25 -43.43 6.59 2.62
CA LEU A 25 -42.44 5.52 2.47
C LEU A 25 -41.79 5.37 1.08
N ILE A 26 -40.48 5.63 1.01
CA ILE A 26 -39.42 4.69 0.61
C ILE A 26 -38.14 5.54 0.54
N ALA A 27 -37.50 5.74 1.68
CA ALA A 27 -36.07 6.10 1.71
C ALA A 27 -35.31 4.77 1.58
N LEU A 28 -35.25 4.22 0.36
CA LEU A 28 -34.43 3.04 0.09
C LEU A 28 -32.98 3.48 0.21
N ALA A 29 -32.35 3.07 1.31
CA ALA A 29 -30.94 3.28 1.58
C ALA A 29 -30.10 2.75 0.41
N LEU A 30 -29.61 3.66 -0.44
CA LEU A 30 -28.45 3.40 -1.28
C LEU A 30 -27.22 3.36 -0.38
N ALA A 31 -27.08 2.28 0.40
CA ALA A 31 -25.79 1.82 0.89
C ALA A 31 -25.10 1.16 -0.31
N ALA A 32 -24.70 1.98 -1.28
CA ALA A 32 -23.82 1.54 -2.35
C ALA A 32 -22.54 1.03 -1.67
N ALA A 33 -22.35 -0.28 -1.75
CA ALA A 33 -21.20 -0.98 -1.24
C ALA A 33 -19.93 -0.31 -1.78
N ALA A 34 -19.24 0.44 -0.91
CA ALA A 34 -17.82 0.65 -1.07
C ALA A 34 -17.16 -0.71 -0.82
N LEU A 35 -17.09 -1.56 -1.86
CA LEU A 35 -16.16 -2.67 -1.82
C LEU A 35 -14.77 -2.03 -1.65
N PRO A 36 -14.00 -2.35 -0.60
CA PRO A 36 -12.62 -1.93 -0.54
C PRO A 36 -11.93 -2.55 -1.76
N GLY A 37 -11.64 -1.73 -2.76
CA GLY A 37 -10.66 -2.10 -3.78
C GLY A 37 -9.41 -2.47 -3.01
N ARG A 38 -8.94 -3.70 -3.15
CA ARG A 38 -7.63 -4.09 -2.64
C ARG A 38 -6.62 -3.26 -3.42
N ALA A 39 -6.23 -2.11 -2.88
CA ALA A 39 -4.97 -1.51 -3.26
C ALA A 39 -3.91 -2.59 -3.00
N ALA A 40 -3.36 -3.16 -4.07
CA ALA A 40 -2.22 -4.07 -3.96
C ALA A 40 -1.04 -3.21 -3.52
N ALA A 41 -0.87 -3.11 -2.21
CA ALA A 41 0.24 -2.43 -1.60
C ALA A 41 1.48 -3.30 -1.76
N GLN A 42 2.56 -2.69 -2.26
CA GLN A 42 3.89 -3.30 -2.26
C GLN A 42 4.25 -3.73 -0.84
N VAL A 43 5.03 -4.80 -0.72
CA VAL A 43 5.30 -5.43 0.57
C VAL A 43 6.79 -5.60 0.81
N ILE A 44 7.15 -5.55 2.10
CA ILE A 44 8.45 -5.99 2.60
C ILE A 44 8.18 -7.25 3.43
N ASP A 45 8.59 -8.40 2.88
CA ASP A 45 8.48 -9.69 3.56
C ASP A 45 9.83 -10.16 4.08
N ARG A 46 9.81 -11.07 5.07
CA ARG A 46 11.03 -11.78 5.47
C ARG A 46 11.47 -12.71 4.34
N CYS A 47 12.78 -12.85 4.16
CA CYS A 47 13.32 -13.75 3.15
C CYS A 47 12.79 -15.18 3.35
N GLY A 48 12.12 -15.67 2.30
CA GLY A 48 11.77 -17.08 2.13
C GLY A 48 12.66 -17.75 1.09
N ARG A 49 12.14 -18.81 0.45
CA ARG A 49 12.88 -19.58 -0.58
C ARG A 49 13.36 -18.75 -1.78
N MET A 50 12.65 -17.69 -2.13
CA MET A 50 13.00 -16.84 -3.29
C MET A 50 14.31 -16.07 -3.10
N ALA A 51 14.73 -15.80 -1.85
CA ALA A 51 15.99 -15.16 -1.51
C ALA A 51 17.17 -16.17 -1.54
N SER A 52 17.19 -17.01 -2.57
CA SER A 52 18.26 -17.97 -2.85
C SER A 52 19.39 -17.28 -3.62
N PRO A 53 20.67 -17.67 -3.42
CA PRO A 53 21.75 -17.25 -4.30
C PRO A 53 21.48 -17.54 -5.78
N ALA A 54 20.72 -18.60 -6.08
CA ALA A 54 20.33 -18.96 -7.44
C ALA A 54 19.36 -17.96 -8.08
N SER A 55 18.70 -17.12 -7.28
CA SER A 55 17.78 -16.09 -7.77
C SER A 55 18.48 -14.74 -7.93
N ILE A 56 19.75 -14.57 -7.54
CA ILE A 56 20.43 -13.27 -7.69
C ILE A 56 20.72 -13.06 -9.17
N ALA A 57 20.28 -11.93 -9.71
CA ALA A 57 20.47 -11.60 -11.12
C ALA A 57 21.98 -11.50 -11.47
N GLU A 58 22.35 -12.10 -12.60
CA GLU A 58 23.71 -12.02 -13.15
C GLU A 58 23.87 -10.80 -14.07
N PRO A 59 25.01 -10.08 -14.04
CA PRO A 59 26.17 -10.31 -13.19
C PRO A 59 25.99 -9.71 -11.79
N TRP A 60 26.37 -10.45 -10.75
CA TRP A 60 26.15 -10.01 -9.35
C TRP A 60 26.79 -8.65 -9.01
N ALA A 61 27.91 -8.31 -9.65
CA ALA A 61 28.59 -7.05 -9.44
C ALA A 61 27.78 -5.84 -9.93
N GLN A 62 26.94 -6.03 -10.94
CA GLN A 62 26.04 -5.00 -11.47
C GLN A 62 24.74 -4.95 -10.65
N TYR A 63 24.17 -6.11 -10.33
CA TYR A 63 22.89 -6.23 -9.65
C TYR A 63 23.00 -6.35 -8.13
N SER A 64 24.08 -5.84 -7.54
CA SER A 64 24.21 -5.68 -6.10
C SER A 64 24.87 -4.36 -5.72
N ARG A 65 24.24 -3.64 -4.79
CA ARG A 65 24.71 -2.34 -4.29
C ARG A 65 24.83 -2.36 -2.77
N ARG A 66 25.77 -1.57 -2.25
CA ARG A 66 26.07 -1.47 -0.82
C ARG A 66 25.84 -0.04 -0.35
N PHE A 67 25.26 0.10 0.84
CA PHE A 67 24.99 1.37 1.50
C PHE A 67 25.48 1.34 2.94
N ALA A 68 25.47 2.51 3.61
CA ALA A 68 25.85 2.67 5.01
C ALA A 68 27.18 1.98 5.33
N ASN A 69 28.24 2.34 4.60
CA ASN A 69 29.58 1.74 4.73
C ASN A 69 29.61 0.21 4.57
N GLY A 70 28.69 -0.35 3.76
CA GLY A 70 28.61 -1.80 3.49
C GLY A 70 27.78 -2.59 4.49
N ALA A 71 27.19 -1.93 5.49
CA ALA A 71 26.30 -2.55 6.46
C ALA A 71 24.98 -3.01 5.82
N ILE A 72 24.48 -2.23 4.85
CA ILE A 72 23.30 -2.58 4.06
C ILE A 72 23.74 -3.04 2.68
N ARG A 73 23.13 -4.11 2.17
CA ARG A 73 23.27 -4.55 0.79
C ARG A 73 21.90 -4.78 0.20
N ILE A 74 21.70 -4.31 -1.03
CA ILE A 74 20.58 -4.72 -1.86
C ILE A 74 21.07 -5.57 -3.03
N ALA A 75 20.21 -6.41 -3.56
CA ALA A 75 20.45 -7.12 -4.81
C ALA A 75 19.15 -7.34 -5.57
N LEU A 76 19.23 -7.37 -6.89
CA LEU A 76 18.12 -7.77 -7.73
C LEU A 76 17.96 -9.29 -7.64
N LEU A 77 16.72 -9.74 -7.43
CA LEU A 77 16.35 -11.14 -7.55
C LEU A 77 15.50 -11.33 -8.79
N ASP A 78 15.77 -12.39 -9.54
CA ASP A 78 14.95 -12.92 -10.62
C ASP A 78 14.71 -14.41 -10.33
N THR A 79 13.45 -14.80 -10.19
CA THR A 79 13.05 -16.19 -9.92
C THR A 79 13.10 -17.10 -11.16
N GLY A 80 13.85 -16.71 -12.19
CA GLY A 80 14.04 -17.45 -13.43
C GLY A 80 12.94 -17.16 -14.45
N GLY A 81 12.39 -15.94 -14.41
CA GLY A 81 11.28 -15.53 -15.27
C GLY A 81 9.94 -16.17 -14.94
N GLU A 82 9.79 -16.82 -13.77
CA GLU A 82 8.53 -17.40 -13.33
C GLU A 82 8.06 -16.81 -11.99
N PRO A 83 6.83 -16.25 -11.92
CA PRO A 83 5.90 -16.08 -13.04
C PRO A 83 6.39 -15.02 -14.04
N VAL A 84 6.12 -15.21 -15.34
CA VAL A 84 6.57 -14.32 -16.44
C VAL A 84 6.25 -12.84 -16.20
N CYS A 85 5.14 -12.55 -15.52
CA CYS A 85 4.72 -11.18 -15.24
C CYS A 85 5.46 -10.51 -14.09
N CYS A 86 6.08 -11.28 -13.20
CA CYS A 86 6.23 -10.88 -11.81
C CYS A 86 7.38 -11.63 -11.10
N ALA A 87 8.47 -11.91 -11.80
CA ALA A 87 9.61 -12.70 -11.31
C ALA A 87 10.67 -11.86 -10.58
N VAL A 88 10.57 -10.53 -10.66
CA VAL A 88 11.64 -9.62 -10.22
C VAL A 88 11.36 -9.09 -8.81
N HIS A 89 12.32 -9.20 -7.90
CA HIS A 89 12.21 -8.72 -6.53
C HIS A 89 13.48 -7.99 -6.09
N LEU A 90 13.41 -7.26 -4.97
CA LEU A 90 14.58 -6.63 -4.37
C LEU A 90 14.96 -7.30 -3.04
N LEU A 91 16.12 -7.96 -3.00
CA LEU A 91 16.72 -8.44 -1.75
C LEU A 91 17.24 -7.26 -0.94
N ILE A 92 16.96 -7.26 0.37
CA ILE A 92 17.49 -6.28 1.32
C ILE A 92 18.13 -7.03 2.49
N LEU A 93 19.45 -6.88 2.62
CA LEU A 93 20.22 -7.33 3.77
C LEU A 93 20.61 -6.11 4.61
N SER A 94 20.16 -6.06 5.86
CA SER A 94 20.48 -4.99 6.80
C SER A 94 20.92 -5.55 8.16
N PRO A 95 21.61 -4.77 9.01
CA PRO A 95 22.01 -5.25 10.33
C PRO A 95 20.83 -5.64 11.22
N MET A 96 21.02 -6.61 12.11
CA MET A 96 20.08 -6.86 13.20
C MET A 96 20.33 -5.85 14.33
N PRO A 97 19.29 -5.26 14.93
CA PRO A 97 19.46 -4.27 16.00
C PRO A 97 20.00 -4.89 17.30
N GLU A 98 19.67 -6.15 17.56
CA GLU A 98 19.91 -6.82 18.86
C GLU A 98 21.13 -7.76 18.86
N GLY A 99 21.96 -7.78 17.81
CA GLY A 99 23.10 -8.68 17.80
C GLY A 99 23.94 -8.71 16.52
N PRO A 100 24.99 -9.55 16.50
CA PRO A 100 25.79 -9.76 15.32
C PRO A 100 24.96 -10.48 14.25
N GLY A 101 25.01 -10.00 13.02
CA GLY A 101 24.36 -10.65 11.89
C GLY A 101 23.64 -9.68 10.96
N ARG A 102 22.92 -10.26 10.02
CA ARG A 102 22.07 -9.54 9.09
C ARG A 102 20.67 -10.12 9.13
N GLN A 103 19.68 -9.26 9.11
CA GLN A 103 18.32 -9.65 8.78
C GLN A 103 18.11 -9.52 7.27
N CYS A 104 17.17 -10.31 6.77
CA CYS A 104 16.92 -10.50 5.35
C CYS A 104 15.46 -10.22 5.06
N HIS A 105 15.23 -9.31 4.13
CA HIS A 105 13.91 -8.96 3.61
C HIS A 105 13.89 -8.99 2.09
N VAL A 106 12.69 -9.13 1.53
CA VAL A 106 12.44 -9.04 0.09
C VAL A 106 11.34 -8.03 -0.15
N ALA A 107 11.61 -7.06 -1.03
CA ALA A 107 10.65 -6.09 -1.53
C ALA A 107 9.97 -6.64 -2.78
N SER A 108 8.63 -6.64 -2.81
CA SER A 108 7.81 -7.24 -3.88
C SER A 108 6.56 -6.41 -4.15
N ASP A 109 5.91 -6.64 -5.30
CA ASP A 109 4.65 -5.96 -5.65
C ASP A 109 3.49 -6.42 -4.76
N ALA A 110 3.49 -7.70 -4.40
CA ALA A 110 2.56 -8.30 -3.46
C ALA A 110 3.20 -9.52 -2.77
N PRO A 111 2.61 -10.08 -1.71
CA PRO A 111 3.16 -11.25 -1.04
C PRO A 111 3.35 -12.43 -2.01
N GLY A 112 4.60 -12.85 -2.21
CA GLY A 112 4.95 -13.94 -3.12
C GLY A 112 4.96 -13.59 -4.61
N THR A 113 4.67 -12.35 -4.99
CA THR A 113 4.57 -11.88 -6.38
C THR A 113 5.46 -10.67 -6.58
N GLY A 114 6.44 -10.78 -7.46
CA GLY A 114 7.39 -9.70 -7.75
C GLY A 114 6.83 -8.63 -8.66
N PHE A 115 7.72 -7.76 -9.11
CA PHE A 115 7.50 -6.79 -10.15
C PHE A 115 7.73 -7.43 -11.52
N LEU A 116 7.20 -6.77 -12.56
CA LEU A 116 7.57 -7.12 -13.94
C LEU A 116 9.03 -6.79 -14.19
N ASP A 117 9.47 -5.63 -13.70
CA ASP A 117 10.86 -5.19 -13.77
C ASP A 117 11.19 -4.24 -12.63
N ILE A 118 12.48 -4.14 -12.30
CA ILE A 118 13.03 -3.12 -11.43
C ILE A 118 14.19 -2.47 -12.19
N ASP A 119 14.11 -1.15 -12.40
CA ASP A 119 15.27 -0.39 -12.88
C ASP A 119 16.26 -0.26 -11.73
N PHE A 120 17.09 -1.30 -11.60
CA PHE A 120 18.08 -1.39 -10.54
C PHE A 120 19.11 -0.28 -10.64
N ASP A 121 19.40 0.16 -11.87
CA ASP A 121 20.41 1.19 -12.09
C ASP A 121 19.92 2.58 -11.66
N GLY A 122 18.65 2.86 -11.89
CA GLY A 122 17.92 4.06 -11.47
C GLY A 122 17.54 4.14 -9.99
N ILE A 123 17.94 3.18 -9.14
CA ILE A 123 17.66 3.28 -7.69
C ILE A 123 18.39 4.49 -7.09
N GLU A 124 17.62 5.38 -6.50
CA GLU A 124 18.12 6.54 -5.76
C GLU A 124 18.13 6.28 -4.25
N SER A 125 19.07 6.91 -3.54
CA SER A 125 19.19 6.76 -2.10
C SER A 125 19.31 8.11 -1.39
N SER A 126 18.67 8.22 -0.24
CA SER A 126 18.79 9.36 0.66
C SER A 126 19.05 8.89 2.09
N TYR A 127 19.76 9.69 2.89
CA TYR A 127 20.00 9.36 4.30
C TYR A 127 19.42 10.44 5.20
N ASP A 128 18.63 10.02 6.18
CA ASP A 128 18.10 10.86 7.24
C ASP A 128 18.55 10.28 8.58
N PRO A 129 19.30 11.03 9.43
CA PRO A 129 19.78 10.51 10.71
C PRO A 129 18.69 10.05 11.68
N ALA A 130 17.48 10.62 11.59
CA ALA A 130 16.36 10.27 12.46
C ALA A 130 15.56 9.06 11.93
N ARG A 131 15.54 8.86 10.60
CA ARG A 131 14.70 7.83 9.97
C ARG A 131 15.48 6.65 9.41
N GLY A 132 16.72 6.85 9.00
CA GLY A 132 17.59 5.87 8.34
C GLY A 132 17.72 6.07 6.83
N LEU A 133 18.17 5.03 6.13
CA LEU A 133 18.35 5.02 4.67
C LEU A 133 16.98 4.95 3.99
N GLY A 134 16.69 5.91 3.13
CA GLY A 134 15.58 5.86 2.17
C GLY A 134 16.10 5.38 0.82
N LEU A 135 15.37 4.46 0.20
CA LEU A 135 15.57 4.05 -1.19
C LEU A 135 14.33 4.40 -1.97
N ASP A 136 14.53 4.95 -3.16
CA ASP A 136 13.46 5.14 -4.13
C ASP A 136 13.77 4.27 -5.34
N VAL A 137 12.92 3.28 -5.56
CA VAL A 137 13.14 2.18 -6.49
C VAL A 137 12.14 2.30 -7.64
N PRO A 138 12.59 2.63 -8.86
CA PRO A 138 11.71 2.59 -10.02
C PRO A 138 11.36 1.14 -10.37
N VAL A 139 10.07 0.88 -10.54
CA VAL A 139 9.54 -0.47 -10.84
C VAL A 139 8.56 -0.43 -12.01
N SER A 140 8.41 -1.55 -12.68
CA SER A 140 7.31 -1.77 -13.62
C SER A 140 6.41 -2.87 -13.09
N ARG A 141 5.10 -2.65 -13.15
CA ARG A 141 4.10 -3.61 -12.67
C ARG A 141 3.35 -4.22 -13.84
N TRP A 142 3.00 -5.49 -13.72
CA TRP A 142 2.14 -6.12 -14.71
C TRP A 142 0.72 -5.55 -14.62
N ASP A 143 0.20 -5.09 -15.75
CA ASP A 143 -1.20 -4.67 -15.89
C ASP A 143 -1.90 -5.58 -16.92
N PRO A 144 -2.80 -6.48 -16.49
CA PRO A 144 -3.53 -7.34 -17.41
C PRO A 144 -4.54 -6.58 -18.28
N GLY A 145 -4.89 -5.34 -17.92
CA GLY A 145 -5.84 -4.48 -18.64
C GLY A 145 -5.18 -3.45 -19.55
N ALA A 146 -3.85 -3.38 -19.62
CA ALA A 146 -3.17 -2.45 -20.51
C ALA A 146 -3.41 -2.83 -21.98
N GLU A 147 -3.96 -1.89 -22.74
CA GLU A 147 -4.30 -1.98 -24.18
C GLU A 147 -3.08 -2.37 -25.07
N THR A 148 -1.87 -2.28 -24.54
CA THR A 148 -0.60 -2.56 -25.23
C THR A 148 -0.08 -3.99 -25.08
N GLY A 149 -0.82 -4.91 -24.47
CA GLY A 149 -0.50 -6.34 -24.53
C GLY A 149 0.72 -6.75 -23.68
N GLY A 150 0.73 -6.38 -22.41
CA GLY A 150 1.73 -6.87 -21.44
C GLY A 150 2.96 -5.99 -21.26
N VAL A 151 2.90 -4.72 -21.68
CA VAL A 151 3.91 -3.71 -21.31
C VAL A 151 3.60 -3.25 -19.89
N GLY A 152 4.58 -3.31 -18.99
CA GLY A 152 4.37 -2.92 -17.59
C GLY A 152 4.02 -1.45 -17.41
N VAL A 153 3.28 -1.15 -16.35
CA VAL A 153 2.98 0.22 -15.92
C VAL A 153 4.09 0.66 -14.96
N GLY A 154 4.76 1.76 -15.29
CA GLY A 154 5.81 2.34 -14.44
C GLY A 154 5.23 2.87 -13.12
N ASP A 155 5.91 2.56 -12.03
CA ASP A 155 5.58 2.94 -10.66
C ASP A 155 6.88 3.12 -9.84
N ARG A 156 6.76 3.44 -8.55
CA ARG A 156 7.91 3.54 -7.63
C ARG A 156 7.62 2.82 -6.33
N MET A 157 8.66 2.26 -5.72
CA MET A 157 8.62 1.70 -4.37
C MET A 157 9.57 2.50 -3.48
N THR A 158 9.00 3.20 -2.50
CA THR A 158 9.78 3.94 -1.50
C THR A 158 10.01 3.04 -0.29
N ILE A 159 11.27 2.80 0.05
CA ILE A 159 11.65 1.89 1.13
C ILE A 159 12.44 2.65 2.20
N ARG A 160 12.07 2.47 3.46
CA ARG A 160 12.85 2.94 4.61
C ARG A 160 13.56 1.78 5.29
N ILE A 161 14.84 1.95 5.57
CA ILE A 161 15.67 1.02 6.35
C ILE A 161 16.26 1.77 7.55
N ASN A 162 15.76 1.48 8.74
CA ASN A 162 16.27 2.03 9.99
C ASN A 162 17.20 1.01 10.68
N GLN A 163 18.50 1.29 10.67
CA GLN A 163 19.50 0.39 11.26
C GLN A 163 19.46 0.33 12.79
N ALA A 164 18.98 1.39 13.44
CA ALA A 164 18.91 1.47 14.90
C ALA A 164 17.77 0.60 15.46
N THR A 165 16.64 0.55 14.76
CA THR A 165 15.47 -0.24 15.18
C THR A 165 15.37 -1.58 14.45
N GLY A 166 16.10 -1.76 13.35
CA GLY A 166 15.93 -2.90 12.44
C GLY A 166 14.69 -2.82 11.56
N ALA A 167 13.92 -1.72 11.58
CA ALA A 167 12.73 -1.61 10.75
C ALA A 167 13.08 -1.51 9.25
N VAL A 168 12.35 -2.26 8.42
CA VAL A 168 12.35 -2.14 6.95
C VAL A 168 10.90 -2.03 6.49
N THR A 169 10.51 -0.91 5.90
CA THR A 169 9.09 -0.61 5.58
C THR A 169 8.95 0.04 4.21
N VAL A 170 7.78 -0.09 3.61
CA VAL A 170 7.33 0.74 2.48
C VAL A 170 6.80 2.07 3.03
N GLU A 171 7.07 3.18 2.35
CA GLU A 171 6.56 4.54 2.67
C GLU A 171 5.50 5.00 1.67
#